data_AF-A0A2E4FKE6-F1
#
_entry.id   AF-A0A2E4FKE6-F1
#
_cell.length_a   1.000
_cell.length_b   1.000
_cell.length_c   1.000
_cell.angle_alpha   90.00
_cell.angle_beta   90.00
_cell.angle_gamma   90.00
#
_symmetry.space_group_name_H-M   'P 1'
#
loop_
_entity.id
_entity.type
_entity.pdbx_description
1 polymer ?
#
loop_
_entity_poly.entity_id
_entity_poly.type
_entity_poly.pdbx_seq_one_letter_code
_entity_poly.pdbx_strand_id
1 'polypeptide(L)'
;MGVAAGLVALVSIAACTASAPSDTQDVGPTAEVADEPIAPQPTFINLLPWGKVDFTRGQFASMGECNTFVRALPNYSGYTTAERCQPIDDPVYCTGWQDDEGNHLDCFKGVGGCEVELKRHDLLAESGTRTIATRCETSALDKAWTRYQTADTSE
;
A
#
# COMPACT_ATOMS: atom_id res chain seq x y z
N MET A 1 -32.47 -18.54 -44.96
CA MET A 1 -33.92 -18.56 -45.26
C MET A 1 -34.66 -18.93 -43.99
N GLY A 2 -35.55 -18.06 -43.52
CA GLY A 2 -36.35 -18.19 -42.30
C GLY A 2 -36.93 -16.83 -41.96
N VAL A 3 -38.23 -16.66 -42.14
CA VAL A 3 -38.94 -15.39 -42.36
C VAL A 3 -39.68 -14.94 -41.09
N ALA A 4 -39.59 -13.63 -40.83
CA ALA A 4 -40.49 -12.68 -40.16
C ALA A 4 -41.50 -13.11 -39.08
N ALA A 5 -41.53 -12.33 -37.99
CA ALA A 5 -42.67 -11.55 -37.44
C ALA A 5 -42.28 -11.16 -35.99
N GLY A 6 -42.23 -9.92 -35.52
CA GLY A 6 -43.02 -8.74 -35.87
C GLY A 6 -44.24 -8.65 -34.96
N LEU A 7 -44.15 -7.94 -33.83
CA LEU A 7 -45.30 -7.26 -33.20
C LEU A 7 -44.83 -6.14 -32.27
N VAL A 8 -45.17 -4.93 -32.70
CA VAL A 8 -45.10 -3.63 -32.03
C VAL A 8 -46.43 -3.39 -31.30
N ALA A 9 -46.40 -2.83 -30.10
CA ALA A 9 -47.39 -1.86 -29.56
C ALA A 9 -47.05 -1.58 -28.07
N LEU A 10 -46.55 -0.39 -27.72
CA LEU A 10 -47.26 0.90 -27.51
C LEU A 10 -47.72 1.09 -26.05
N VAL A 11 -46.94 1.92 -25.35
CA VAL A 11 -47.39 3.13 -24.64
C VAL A 11 -48.48 2.97 -23.56
N SER A 12 -48.10 3.27 -22.32
CA SER A 12 -48.98 3.93 -21.37
C SER A 12 -48.27 5.15 -20.81
N ILE A 13 -48.48 6.30 -21.47
CA ILE A 13 -48.19 7.62 -20.91
C ILE A 13 -49.33 7.90 -19.92
N ALA A 14 -49.07 7.76 -18.63
CA ALA A 14 -49.97 8.32 -17.63
C ALA A 14 -49.70 9.83 -17.55
N ALA A 15 -50.49 10.60 -18.28
CA ALA A 15 -50.61 12.04 -18.08
C ALA A 15 -51.45 12.28 -16.83
N CYS A 16 -50.79 12.58 -15.70
CA CYS A 16 -51.47 13.16 -14.55
C CYS A 16 -51.36 14.68 -14.63
N THR A 17 -52.49 15.26 -15.00
CA THR A 17 -52.95 16.65 -14.89
C THR A 17 -52.10 17.59 -14.03
N ALA A 18 -51.72 18.71 -14.65
CA ALA A 18 -51.24 19.91 -13.99
C ALA A 18 -52.30 20.45 -12.99
N SER A 19 -51.83 20.84 -11.82
CA SER A 19 -52.47 21.83 -10.96
C SER A 19 -51.34 22.68 -10.38
N ALA A 20 -51.36 23.97 -10.65
CA ALA A 20 -50.55 24.98 -10.01
C ALA A 20 -51.49 26.08 -9.50
N PRO A 21 -51.07 26.99 -8.60
CA PRO A 21 -49.96 26.95 -7.65
C PRO A 21 -50.42 27.26 -6.22
N SER A 22 -49.57 27.07 -5.20
CA SER A 22 -49.60 27.85 -3.96
C SER A 22 -48.29 27.67 -3.20
N ASP A 23 -47.62 28.79 -3.00
CA ASP A 23 -46.39 29.00 -2.24
C ASP A 23 -46.40 28.37 -0.85
N THR A 24 -45.43 27.50 -0.58
CA THR A 24 -44.48 27.58 0.54
C THR A 24 -43.70 26.27 0.56
N GLN A 25 -42.53 26.25 -0.08
CA GLN A 25 -41.53 25.22 0.20
C GLN A 25 -40.33 25.91 0.80
N ASP A 26 -40.32 25.84 2.12
CA ASP A 26 -39.18 25.99 3.02
C ASP A 26 -37.90 25.54 2.31
N VAL A 27 -36.97 26.47 2.12
CA VAL A 27 -35.60 26.16 1.69
C VAL A 27 -34.94 25.50 2.91
N GLY A 28 -35.24 24.21 3.08
CA GLY A 28 -34.53 23.36 4.02
C GLY A 28 -33.03 23.43 3.71
N PRO A 29 -32.18 23.30 4.75
CA PRO A 29 -30.75 23.47 4.59
C PRO A 29 -30.24 22.53 3.50
N THR A 30 -29.52 23.11 2.54
CA THR A 30 -28.76 22.40 1.51
C THR A 30 -28.08 21.22 2.18
N ALA A 31 -28.48 19.99 1.82
CA ALA A 31 -27.81 18.80 2.30
C ALA A 31 -26.34 18.93 1.90
N GLU A 32 -25.48 19.09 2.90
CA GLU A 32 -24.04 18.95 2.79
C GLU A 32 -23.79 17.63 2.08
N VAL A 33 -23.28 17.70 0.85
CA VAL A 33 -22.78 16.52 0.15
C VAL A 33 -21.64 16.04 1.04
N ALA A 34 -21.90 15.00 1.83
CA ALA A 34 -20.88 14.33 2.59
C ALA A 34 -19.82 13.90 1.58
N ASP A 35 -18.66 14.54 1.64
CA ASP A 35 -17.47 14.11 0.92
C ASP A 35 -17.29 12.63 1.26
N GLU A 36 -17.33 11.75 0.25
CA GLU A 36 -17.02 10.34 0.50
C GLU A 36 -15.65 10.30 1.17
N PRO A 37 -15.46 9.49 2.23
CA PRO A 37 -14.16 9.40 2.89
C PRO A 37 -13.11 9.05 1.84
N ILE A 38 -12.20 9.98 1.59
CA ILE A 38 -11.08 9.79 0.66
C ILE A 38 -10.40 8.49 1.09
N ALA A 39 -10.48 7.47 0.24
CA ALA A 39 -9.83 6.20 0.49
C ALA A 39 -8.34 6.48 0.78
N PRO A 40 -7.73 5.84 1.80
CA PRO A 40 -6.32 6.04 2.09
C PRO A 40 -5.52 5.84 0.80
N GLN A 41 -4.78 6.88 0.40
CA GLN A 41 -3.96 6.83 -0.80
C GLN A 41 -2.89 5.74 -0.58
N PRO A 42 -2.69 4.82 -1.55
CA PRO A 42 -1.70 3.78 -1.38
C PRO A 42 -0.31 4.41 -1.25
N THR A 43 0.38 4.05 -0.18
CA THR A 43 1.78 4.42 0.00
C THR A 43 2.65 3.56 -0.92
N PHE A 44 3.52 4.18 -1.71
CA PHE A 44 4.47 3.46 -2.55
C PHE A 44 5.83 3.40 -1.87
N ILE A 45 6.52 2.27 -2.03
CA ILE A 45 7.88 2.09 -1.53
C ILE A 45 8.72 1.31 -2.52
N ASN A 46 10.01 1.63 -2.58
CA ASN A 46 10.96 0.81 -3.31
C ASN A 46 11.22 -0.48 -2.53
N LEU A 47 10.97 -1.63 -3.14
CA LEU A 47 11.31 -2.92 -2.56
C LEU A 47 12.72 -3.35 -2.95
N LEU A 48 13.45 -3.92 -2.00
CA LEU A 48 14.72 -4.60 -2.21
C LEU A 48 14.47 -6.08 -2.61
N PRO A 49 15.52 -6.89 -2.86
CA PRO A 49 15.38 -8.33 -3.03
C PRO A 49 14.47 -8.99 -2.00
N TRP A 50 13.73 -10.00 -2.47
CA TRP A 50 12.75 -10.74 -1.67
C TRP A 50 11.58 -9.92 -1.15
N GLY A 51 11.37 -8.71 -1.67
CA GLY A 51 10.29 -7.84 -1.21
C GLY A 51 10.59 -7.17 0.14
N LYS A 52 11.88 -7.05 0.50
CA LYS A 52 12.31 -6.28 1.67
C LYS A 52 11.90 -4.81 1.49
N VAL A 53 11.31 -4.25 2.54
CA VAL A 53 10.88 -2.86 2.60
C VAL A 53 12.11 -1.99 2.80
N ASP A 54 12.29 -0.99 1.94
CA ASP A 54 13.40 -0.06 2.05
C ASP A 54 13.04 1.18 2.87
N PHE A 55 13.12 1.05 4.20
CA PHE A 55 12.84 2.16 5.11
C PHE A 55 13.81 3.35 4.94
N THR A 56 15.02 3.13 4.42
CA THR A 56 16.02 4.21 4.25
C THR A 56 15.59 5.23 3.18
N ARG A 57 14.80 4.81 2.20
CA ARG A 57 14.44 5.64 1.04
C ARG A 57 13.12 6.38 1.19
N GLY A 58 12.36 6.12 2.26
CA GLY A 58 11.10 6.81 2.49
C GLY A 58 9.90 6.17 1.80
N GLN A 59 8.77 6.84 2.02
CA GLN A 59 7.49 6.58 1.37
C GLN A 59 7.27 7.59 0.24
N PHE A 60 6.59 7.18 -0.82
CA PHE A 60 6.29 8.01 -1.98
C PHE A 60 4.77 8.15 -2.18
N ALA A 61 4.33 9.33 -2.63
CA ALA A 61 2.90 9.59 -2.85
C ALA A 61 2.38 8.94 -4.13
N SER A 62 3.27 8.56 -5.05
CA SER A 62 2.91 7.81 -6.25
C SER A 62 4.02 6.86 -6.72
N MET A 63 3.64 5.87 -7.54
CA MET A 63 4.58 5.01 -8.25
C MET A 63 5.55 5.81 -9.15
N GLY A 64 5.07 6.89 -9.78
CA GLY A 64 5.88 7.73 -10.66
C GLY A 64 6.99 8.47 -9.90
N GLU A 65 6.68 9.01 -8.73
CA GLU A 65 7.65 9.64 -7.84
C GLU A 65 8.70 8.63 -7.36
N CYS A 66 8.26 7.45 -6.92
CA CYS A 66 9.16 6.38 -6.49
C CYS A 66 10.12 5.97 -7.62
N ASN A 67 9.60 5.72 -8.83
CA ASN A 67 10.44 5.34 -9.97
C ASN A 67 11.39 6.48 -10.37
N THR A 68 10.95 7.73 -10.29
CA THR A 68 11.81 8.90 -10.56
C THR A 68 12.98 8.94 -9.57
N PHE A 69 12.70 8.71 -8.28
CA PHE A 69 13.74 8.62 -7.26
C PHE A 69 14.71 7.46 -7.52
N VAL A 70 14.20 6.25 -7.77
CA VAL A 70 15.02 5.05 -8.03
C VAL A 70 15.95 5.26 -9.23
N ARG A 71 15.45 5.88 -10.30
CA ARG A 71 16.24 6.20 -11.50
C ARG A 71 17.32 7.25 -11.27
N ALA A 72 17.15 8.10 -10.26
CA ALA A 72 18.13 9.13 -9.90
C ALA A 72 19.29 8.61 -9.02
N LEU A 73 19.23 7.35 -8.55
CA LEU A 73 20.29 6.79 -7.73
C LEU A 73 21.59 6.64 -8.54
N PRO A 74 22.78 6.94 -7.95
CA PRO A 74 24.06 6.89 -8.66
C PRO A 74 24.42 5.53 -9.27
N ASN A 75 23.88 4.45 -8.70
CA ASN A 75 24.09 3.07 -9.11
C ASN A 75 22.92 2.50 -9.94
N TYR A 76 21.96 3.33 -10.35
CA TYR A 76 20.89 2.88 -11.22
C TYR A 76 21.42 2.61 -12.63
N SER A 77 21.23 1.38 -13.07
CA SER A 77 21.40 0.99 -14.46
C SER A 77 20.11 0.30 -14.86
N GLY A 78 19.36 0.86 -15.82
CA GLY A 78 18.10 0.25 -16.27
C GLY A 78 18.26 -1.17 -16.82
N TYR A 79 19.50 -1.61 -17.10
CA TYR A 79 19.81 -2.98 -17.50
C TYR A 79 19.98 -3.95 -16.32
N THR A 80 20.56 -3.50 -15.20
CA THR A 80 20.90 -4.38 -14.05
C THR A 80 20.04 -4.13 -12.81
N THR A 81 19.39 -2.98 -12.72
CA THR A 81 18.63 -2.52 -11.56
C THR A 81 17.17 -2.44 -11.94
N ALA A 82 16.41 -3.48 -11.62
CA ALA A 82 14.96 -3.48 -11.83
C ALA A 82 14.28 -2.49 -10.87
N GLU A 83 13.37 -1.67 -11.41
CA GLU A 83 12.45 -0.86 -10.62
C GLU A 83 11.52 -1.77 -9.81
N ARG A 84 11.40 -1.50 -8.50
CA ARG A 84 10.65 -2.33 -7.56
C ARG A 84 9.70 -1.51 -6.71
N CYS A 85 9.31 -0.35 -7.21
CA CYS A 85 8.30 0.50 -6.60
C CYS A 85 6.95 -0.21 -6.63
N GLN A 86 6.38 -0.47 -5.46
CA GLN A 86 5.09 -1.10 -5.32
C GLN A 86 4.26 -0.40 -4.24
N PRO A 87 2.91 -0.48 -4.34
CA PRO A 87 2.09 -0.18 -3.18
C PRO A 87 2.44 -1.17 -2.06
N ILE A 88 2.48 -0.67 -0.83
CA ILE A 88 2.66 -1.47 0.36
C ILE A 88 1.40 -1.41 1.21
N ASP A 89 0.93 -2.59 1.60
CA ASP A 89 -0.27 -2.76 2.40
C ASP A 89 0.11 -3.40 3.73
N ASP A 90 -0.73 -3.21 4.74
CA ASP A 90 -0.59 -3.91 6.02
C ASP A 90 -1.08 -5.36 5.95
N PRO A 91 -0.47 -6.29 6.72
CA PRO A 91 0.72 -6.11 7.56
C PRO A 91 2.03 -6.41 6.80
N VAL A 92 3.13 -5.83 7.28
CA VAL A 92 4.50 -6.27 6.93
C VAL A 92 5.01 -7.33 7.90
N TYR A 93 5.97 -8.14 7.46
CA TYR A 93 6.57 -9.21 8.25
C TYR A 93 8.01 -8.84 8.61
N CYS A 94 8.31 -8.70 9.90
CA CYS A 94 9.56 -8.13 10.38
C CYS A 94 10.36 -9.11 11.25
N THR A 95 11.66 -9.16 11.01
CA THR A 95 12.64 -9.85 11.85
C THR A 95 13.50 -8.80 12.56
N GLY A 96 13.43 -8.80 13.89
CA GLY A 96 14.29 -7.98 14.74
C GLY A 96 15.54 -8.76 15.16
N TRP A 97 16.71 -8.16 15.00
CA TRP A 97 17.99 -8.80 15.33
C TRP A 97 19.01 -7.78 15.82
N GLN A 98 20.08 -8.25 16.45
CA GLN A 98 21.12 -7.42 17.06
C GLN A 98 22.50 -7.95 16.66
N ASP A 99 23.45 -7.05 16.42
CA ASP A 99 24.89 -7.34 16.34
C ASP A 99 25.71 -6.27 17.10
N ASP A 100 27.01 -6.19 16.81
CA ASP A 100 27.93 -5.23 17.43
C ASP A 100 27.65 -3.78 17.03
N GLU A 101 26.93 -3.55 15.92
CA GLU A 101 26.50 -2.22 15.48
C GLU A 101 25.18 -1.79 16.13
N GLY A 102 24.50 -2.68 16.85
CA GLY A 102 23.30 -2.36 17.61
C GLY A 102 22.07 -3.15 17.17
N ASN A 103 20.90 -2.52 17.31
CA ASN A 103 19.60 -3.14 17.02
C ASN A 103 19.19 -2.90 15.56
N HIS A 104 18.62 -3.92 14.93
CA HIS A 104 18.25 -3.88 13.53
C HIS A 104 16.85 -4.44 13.29
N LEU A 105 16.22 -3.98 12.20
CA LEU A 105 14.89 -4.41 11.80
C LEU A 105 14.82 -4.61 10.28
N ASP A 106 14.53 -5.83 9.85
CA ASP A 106 14.28 -6.17 8.46
C ASP A 106 12.81 -6.54 8.26
N CYS A 107 12.06 -5.74 7.49
CA CYS A 107 10.66 -6.01 7.17
C CYS A 107 10.44 -6.33 5.70
N PHE A 108 9.39 -7.10 5.42
CA PHE A 108 9.05 -7.61 4.09
C PHE A 108 7.56 -7.44 3.82
N LYS A 109 7.22 -7.16 2.56
CA LYS A 109 5.82 -7.05 2.11
C LYS A 109 5.03 -8.36 2.26
N GLY A 110 5.70 -9.50 2.40
CA GLY A 110 5.03 -10.80 2.57
C GLY A 110 5.89 -11.82 3.32
N VAL A 111 5.21 -12.82 3.88
CA VAL A 111 5.82 -13.87 4.72
C VAL A 111 6.94 -14.62 3.99
N GLY A 112 6.75 -14.95 2.70
CA GLY A 112 7.75 -15.70 1.94
C GLY A 112 9.08 -14.96 1.79
N GLY A 113 9.05 -13.63 1.66
CA GLY A 113 10.27 -12.81 1.64
C GLY A 113 10.99 -12.84 2.98
N CYS A 114 10.23 -12.72 4.07
CA CYS A 114 10.77 -12.78 5.41
C CYS A 114 11.39 -14.14 5.73
N GLU A 115 10.72 -15.25 5.41
CA GLU A 115 11.23 -16.61 5.67
C GLU A 115 12.51 -16.93 4.89
N VAL A 116 12.64 -16.40 3.66
CA VAL A 116 13.87 -16.55 2.87
C VAL A 116 15.04 -15.87 3.56
N GLU A 117 14.87 -14.62 3.99
CA GLU A 117 15.95 -13.87 4.66
C GLU A 117 16.16 -14.33 6.11
N LEU A 118 15.13 -14.82 6.81
CA LEU A 118 15.24 -15.35 8.17
C LEU A 118 16.29 -16.47 8.26
N LYS A 119 16.38 -17.32 7.24
CA LYS A 119 17.42 -18.36 7.16
C LYS A 119 18.84 -17.77 7.19
N ARG A 120 19.06 -16.64 6.53
CA ARG A 120 20.36 -15.93 6.58
C ARG A 120 20.62 -15.40 7.98
N HIS A 121 19.60 -14.84 8.65
CA HIS A 121 19.74 -14.40 10.05
C HIS A 121 20.03 -15.57 10.99
N ASP A 122 19.36 -16.71 10.82
CA ASP A 122 19.57 -17.91 11.64
C ASP A 122 21.00 -18.43 11.50
N LEU A 123 21.54 -18.51 10.28
CA LEU A 123 22.95 -18.91 10.06
C LEU A 123 23.94 -17.96 10.73
N LEU A 124 23.69 -16.65 10.67
CA LEU A 124 24.54 -15.65 11.33
C LEU A 124 24.43 -15.74 12.85
N ALA A 125 23.24 -16.06 13.38
CA ALA A 125 23.05 -16.28 14.80
C ALA A 125 23.76 -17.55 15.29
N GLU A 126 23.72 -18.64 14.53
CA GLU A 126 24.46 -19.88 14.82
C GLU A 126 25.98 -19.66 14.85
N SER A 127 26.48 -18.78 13.98
CA SER A 127 27.90 -18.40 13.98
C SER A 127 28.31 -17.43 15.10
N GLY A 128 27.34 -16.95 15.89
CA GLY A 128 27.56 -15.99 16.99
C GLY A 128 27.73 -14.54 16.53
N THR A 129 27.49 -14.23 15.25
CA THR A 129 27.59 -12.86 14.71
C THR A 129 26.34 -12.03 15.00
N ARG A 130 25.19 -12.67 15.29
CA ARG A 130 23.92 -11.98 15.55
C ARG A 130 23.13 -12.64 16.66
N THR A 131 22.21 -11.89 17.26
CA THR A 131 21.14 -12.42 18.11
C THR A 131 19.79 -12.09 17.47
N ILE A 132 18.90 -13.07 17.34
CA ILE A 132 17.55 -12.85 16.81
C ILE A 132 16.60 -12.58 17.99
N ALA A 133 15.98 -11.41 18.00
CA ALA A 133 15.02 -11.01 19.03
C ALA A 133 13.59 -11.43 18.66
N THR A 134 13.19 -11.20 17.40
CA THR A 134 11.86 -11.57 16.89
C THR A 134 11.96 -12.13 15.48
N ARG A 135 11.09 -13.09 15.15
CA ARG A 135 11.12 -13.85 13.89
C ARG A 135 9.85 -13.59 13.09
N CYS A 136 9.96 -12.90 11.95
CA CYS A 136 8.87 -12.65 11.01
C CYS A 136 7.53 -12.24 11.63
N GLU A 137 7.58 -11.37 12.64
CA GLU A 137 6.37 -10.85 13.29
C GLU A 137 5.62 -9.90 12.36
N THR A 138 4.30 -10.02 12.34
CA THR A 138 3.45 -9.06 11.63
C THR A 138 3.43 -7.72 12.34
N SER A 139 3.61 -6.63 11.60
CA SER A 139 3.47 -5.26 12.08
C SER A 139 2.69 -4.43 11.07
N ALA A 140 1.90 -3.48 11.56
CA ALA A 140 1.47 -2.37 10.71
C ALA A 140 2.70 -1.58 10.24
N LEU A 141 2.63 -1.00 9.04
CA LEU A 141 3.72 -0.35 8.34
C LEU A 141 4.21 0.89 9.11
N ASP A 142 3.29 1.68 9.66
CA ASP A 142 3.58 2.86 10.48
C ASP A 142 4.39 2.48 11.73
N LYS A 143 3.96 1.42 12.43
CA LYS A 143 4.66 0.88 13.59
C LYS A 143 6.01 0.29 13.21
N ALA A 144 6.10 -0.40 12.07
CA ALA A 144 7.36 -0.93 11.56
C ALA A 144 8.34 0.21 11.24
N TRP A 145 7.85 1.31 10.69
CA TRP A 145 8.62 2.52 10.42
C TRP A 145 9.20 3.13 11.70
N THR A 146 8.37 3.34 12.72
CA THR A 146 8.83 3.85 14.02
C THR A 146 9.86 2.93 14.67
N ARG A 147 9.64 1.61 14.61
CA ARG A 147 10.60 0.62 15.12
C ARG A 147 11.92 0.68 14.37
N TYR A 148 11.89 0.78 13.04
CA TYR A 148 13.09 0.91 12.22
C TYR A 148 13.91 2.13 12.64
N GLN A 149 13.26 3.30 12.75
CA GLN A 149 13.93 4.53 13.17
C GLN A 149 14.55 4.43 14.57
N THR A 150 13.92 3.69 15.49
CA THR A 150 14.43 3.53 16.86
C THR A 150 15.57 2.52 16.91
N ALA A 151 15.49 1.45 16.12
CA ALA A 151 16.54 0.44 16.00
C ALA A 151 17.84 1.07 15.48
N ASP A 152 17.74 1.89 14.44
CA ASP A 152 18.86 2.62 13.81
C ASP A 152 19.51 3.68 14.74
N THR A 153 18.82 4.08 15.81
CA THR A 153 19.30 5.11 16.77
C THR A 153 19.83 4.54 18.09
N SER A 154 19.87 3.21 18.25
CA SER A 154 20.38 2.58 19.47
C SER A 154 21.90 2.50 19.45
N GLU A 155 22.57 3.64 19.65
CA GLU A 155 24.02 3.74 19.98
C GLU A 155 24.30 3.39 21.46
#